data_AF-A0AAE8SQH2-F1
#
_entry.id   AF-A0AAE8SQH2-F1
#
_cell.length_a   1.000
_cell.length_b   1.000
_cell.length_c   1.000
_cell.angle_alpha   90.00
_cell.angle_beta   90.00
_cell.angle_gamma   90.00
#
_symmetry.space_group_name_H-M   'P 1'
#
loop_
_entity.id
_entity.type
_entity.pdbx_description
1 polymer ?
#
loop_
_entity_poly.entity_id
_entity_poly.type
_entity_poly.pdbx_seq_one_letter_code
_entity_poly.pdbx_strand_id
1 'polypeptide(L)'
;MIQRLPNIWLSSHGTPGQEQFARNLETYLGEKQSPPSIVDQEGPALLYIAAGVLFNNEHSSRPKLTSNTTNDTAIVSWGKRFKIYKDRLTKITSFVREYTPDVDVFTAPRDPIHGIGNQIFYAPPTIPLHLGNKSERIEDTHRREAEVLNMHDWLHDVEEDWSLPFVWSISKLTVGQKRVWIDPNAVELHVKRQIADTRANILLNLRCNAKLDRIRSCPYSRTCCTDYGTKPISQLGFVFLGSIHLAACVICEVLDICGSSSKLRQNLFDMKVGFLILALLMCYYADRTQIMAKGSKLRSPIEFITLCVPCIAVALITIRRSPSPPRDLTATTKAAGQPFLSRYQTDEWKGWMQFFILIYH
;
A
#
# COMPACT_ATOMS: atom_id res chain seq x y z
N MET A 1 -15.98 -14.12 2.67
CA MET A 1 -16.19 -14.71 4.01
C MET A 1 -14.89 -14.56 4.79
N ILE A 2 -14.91 -14.11 6.06
CA ILE A 2 -13.71 -14.05 6.92
C ILE A 2 -13.79 -15.21 7.88
N GLN A 3 -12.77 -16.06 7.89
CA GLN A 3 -12.66 -17.16 8.82
C GLN A 3 -11.56 -16.89 9.86
N ARG A 4 -11.90 -17.03 11.13
CA ARG A 4 -10.93 -16.93 12.23
C ARG A 4 -10.68 -18.31 12.80
N LEU A 5 -9.42 -18.76 12.76
CA LEU A 5 -8.97 -20.03 13.34
C LEU A 5 -8.09 -19.73 14.56
N PRO A 6 -8.66 -19.58 15.77
CA PRO A 6 -7.88 -19.33 16.97
C PRO A 6 -7.16 -20.60 17.42
N ASN A 7 -5.98 -20.43 18.02
CA ASN A 7 -5.30 -21.48 18.78
C ASN A 7 -5.04 -22.77 17.99
N ILE A 8 -4.75 -22.67 16.69
CA ILE A 8 -4.43 -23.83 15.83
C ILE A 8 -3.24 -24.67 16.32
N TRP A 9 -2.52 -24.24 17.36
CA TRP A 9 -1.41 -25.01 17.91
C TRP A 9 -1.60 -25.43 19.36
N LEU A 10 -2.74 -25.11 19.97
CA LEU A 10 -3.08 -25.48 21.34
C LEU A 10 -4.41 -26.22 21.29
N SER A 11 -4.34 -27.54 21.45
CA SER A 11 -5.45 -28.49 21.42
C SER A 11 -6.35 -28.35 22.67
N SER A 12 -7.00 -27.19 22.80
CA SER A 12 -7.98 -26.93 23.86
C SER A 12 -9.37 -27.46 23.52
N HIS A 13 -9.67 -27.72 22.24
CA HIS A 13 -10.93 -28.32 21.80
C HIS A 13 -10.65 -29.26 20.61
N GLY A 14 -10.96 -30.55 20.77
CA GLY A 14 -10.61 -31.62 19.82
C GLY A 14 -10.89 -31.26 18.35
N THR A 15 -9.81 -31.14 17.57
CA THR A 15 -9.73 -31.23 16.10
C THR A 15 -10.94 -30.70 15.31
N PRO A 16 -11.02 -29.37 15.10
CA PRO A 16 -11.44 -28.88 13.77
C PRO A 16 -10.54 -27.76 13.20
N GLY A 17 -9.85 -26.98 14.05
CA GLY A 17 -9.13 -25.77 13.60
C GLY A 17 -7.77 -26.03 12.94
N GLN A 18 -7.06 -27.09 13.37
CA GLN A 18 -5.77 -27.50 12.79
C GLN A 18 -5.93 -28.04 11.38
N GLU A 19 -6.82 -29.01 11.21
CA GLU A 19 -7.11 -29.60 9.91
C GLU A 19 -7.67 -28.55 8.96
N GLN A 20 -8.53 -27.65 9.44
CA GLN A 20 -9.03 -26.57 8.62
C GLN A 20 -7.95 -25.58 8.21
N PHE A 21 -7.00 -25.27 9.10
CA PHE A 21 -5.84 -24.46 8.74
C PHE A 21 -4.97 -25.17 7.70
N ALA A 22 -4.69 -26.46 7.89
CA ALA A 22 -3.92 -27.28 6.95
C ALA A 22 -4.59 -27.32 5.57
N ARG A 23 -5.89 -27.65 5.51
CA ARG A 23 -6.68 -27.63 4.26
C ARG A 23 -6.64 -26.26 3.59
N ASN A 24 -6.90 -25.19 4.34
CA ASN A 24 -6.85 -23.83 3.79
C ASN A 24 -5.47 -23.46 3.25
N LEU A 25 -4.40 -23.91 3.91
CA LEU A 25 -3.02 -23.68 3.49
C LEU A 25 -2.68 -24.49 2.24
N GLU A 26 -3.05 -25.78 2.19
CA GLU A 26 -2.87 -26.66 1.03
C GLU A 26 -3.60 -26.13 -0.20
N THR A 27 -4.89 -25.80 -0.09
CA THR A 27 -5.68 -25.23 -1.20
C THR A 27 -5.07 -23.93 -1.68
N TYR A 28 -4.67 -23.04 -0.75
CA TYR A 28 -3.99 -21.80 -1.09
C TYR A 28 -2.70 -22.01 -1.88
N LEU A 29 -1.86 -22.95 -1.46
CA LEU A 29 -0.59 -23.22 -2.14
C LEU A 29 -0.81 -23.82 -3.52
N GLY A 30 -1.77 -24.74 -3.67
CA GLY A 30 -2.17 -25.28 -4.97
C GLY A 30 -2.64 -24.19 -5.94
N GLU A 31 -3.51 -23.30 -5.47
CA GLU A 31 -3.96 -22.14 -6.27
C GLU A 31 -2.85 -21.11 -6.53
N LYS A 32 -1.85 -21.01 -5.66
CA LYS A 32 -0.73 -20.09 -5.87
C LYS A 32 0.23 -20.63 -6.93
N GLN A 33 0.44 -21.94 -6.98
CA GLN A 33 1.27 -22.59 -7.98
C GLN A 33 0.60 -22.61 -9.36
N SER A 34 -0.71 -22.87 -9.41
CA SER A 34 -1.50 -22.87 -10.65
C SER A 34 -2.78 -22.05 -10.45
N PRO A 35 -2.75 -20.72 -10.70
CA PRO A 35 -3.88 -19.84 -10.41
C PRO A 35 -5.12 -20.14 -11.25
N PRO A 36 -6.24 -20.60 -10.64
CA PRO A 36 -7.47 -20.81 -11.37
C PRO A 36 -8.20 -19.47 -11.64
N SER A 37 -9.32 -19.54 -12.35
CA SER A 37 -10.19 -18.37 -12.52
C SER A 37 -10.74 -17.93 -11.14
N ILE A 38 -11.13 -16.65 -10.99
CA ILE A 38 -11.65 -16.16 -9.69
C ILE A 38 -12.89 -16.93 -9.23
N VAL A 39 -13.71 -17.40 -10.19
CA VAL A 39 -14.95 -18.11 -9.89
C VAL A 39 -14.65 -19.52 -9.37
N ASP A 40 -13.51 -20.08 -9.77
CA ASP A 40 -13.08 -21.44 -9.43
C ASP A 40 -12.07 -21.45 -8.27
N GLN A 41 -11.79 -20.30 -7.65
CA GLN A 41 -10.97 -20.22 -6.44
C GLN A 41 -11.80 -20.63 -5.22
N GLU A 42 -11.37 -21.68 -4.54
CA GLU A 42 -11.97 -22.19 -3.31
C GLU A 42 -11.14 -21.81 -2.06
N GLY A 43 -9.83 -21.58 -2.27
CA GLY A 43 -8.86 -21.29 -1.24
C GLY A 43 -8.98 -19.90 -0.64
N PRO A 44 -8.39 -19.68 0.55
CA PRO A 44 -8.33 -18.36 1.14
C PRO A 44 -7.49 -17.44 0.28
N ALA A 45 -8.11 -16.35 -0.12
CA ALA A 45 -7.46 -15.38 -0.97
C ALA A 45 -6.37 -14.58 -0.22
N LEU A 46 -6.45 -14.56 1.12
CA LEU A 46 -5.47 -14.02 2.06
C LEU A 46 -5.36 -14.93 3.28
N LEU A 47 -4.15 -15.38 3.61
CA LEU A 47 -3.81 -15.95 4.91
C LEU A 47 -3.04 -14.94 5.74
N TYR A 48 -3.52 -14.70 6.95
CA TYR A 48 -2.84 -13.88 7.94
C TYR A 48 -2.51 -14.75 9.15
N ILE A 49 -1.22 -14.95 9.39
CA ILE A 49 -0.72 -15.75 10.50
C ILE A 49 -0.12 -14.79 11.52
N ALA A 50 -0.57 -14.89 12.76
CA ALA A 50 0.02 -14.17 13.88
C ALA A 50 0.25 -15.17 15.03
N ALA A 51 1.50 -15.26 15.48
CA ALA A 51 1.89 -16.10 16.60
C ALA A 51 2.84 -15.33 17.52
N GLY A 52 2.98 -15.81 18.76
CA GLY A 52 3.92 -15.26 19.74
C GLY A 52 3.25 -14.86 21.05
N VAL A 53 2.20 -14.04 21.04
CA VAL A 53 1.49 -13.63 22.27
C VAL A 53 1.05 -14.82 23.14
N LEU A 54 0.61 -15.91 22.51
CA LEU A 54 0.23 -17.16 23.17
C LEU A 54 1.43 -17.91 23.78
N PHE A 55 2.60 -17.81 23.16
CA PHE A 55 3.83 -18.42 23.64
C PHE A 55 4.48 -17.61 24.76
N ASN A 56 4.06 -16.37 25.02
CA ASN A 56 4.51 -15.55 26.14
C ASN A 56 3.71 -15.82 27.44
N ASN A 57 2.66 -16.64 27.35
CA ASN A 57 1.95 -17.12 28.53
C ASN A 57 2.67 -18.34 29.11
N GLU A 58 3.07 -18.24 30.38
CA GLU A 58 3.79 -19.30 31.09
C GLU A 58 2.90 -20.48 31.49
N HIS A 59 1.60 -20.23 31.60
CA HIS A 59 0.59 -21.24 31.91
C HIS A 59 0.23 -21.97 30.62
N SER A 60 0.86 -23.13 30.40
CA SER A 60 0.48 -23.99 29.28
C SER A 60 -0.92 -24.54 29.54
N SER A 61 -1.87 -24.16 28.70
CA SER A 61 -3.02 -25.02 28.43
C SER A 61 -2.48 -26.28 27.77
N ARG A 62 -2.07 -27.28 28.57
CA ARG A 62 -1.86 -28.62 28.03
C ARG A 62 -3.15 -29.02 27.30
N PRO A 63 -3.08 -29.64 26.12
CA PRO A 63 -4.18 -30.51 25.74
C PRO A 63 -4.43 -31.51 26.86
N LYS A 64 -5.69 -31.64 27.28
CA LYS A 64 -6.13 -32.79 28.09
C LYS A 64 -5.97 -34.04 27.23
N LEU A 65 -4.75 -34.55 27.11
CA LEU A 65 -4.52 -35.89 26.63
C LEU A 65 -4.70 -36.79 27.86
N THR A 66 -5.82 -37.50 27.86
CA THR A 66 -6.25 -38.50 28.85
C THR A 66 -6.74 -37.98 30.20
N SER A 67 -7.94 -38.43 30.54
CA SER A 67 -8.69 -38.21 31.77
C SER A 67 -7.95 -38.76 33.00
N ASN A 68 -8.18 -38.10 34.13
CA ASN A 68 -7.71 -38.43 35.47
C ASN A 68 -6.26 -38.04 35.80
N THR A 69 -6.01 -36.74 35.88
CA THR A 69 -5.11 -36.21 36.93
C THR A 69 -5.39 -34.73 37.14
N THR A 70 -5.26 -34.32 38.39
CA THR A 70 -5.52 -33.00 38.96
C THR A 70 -4.98 -31.83 38.15
N ASN A 71 -5.65 -30.67 38.27
CA ASN A 71 -5.35 -29.37 37.67
C ASN A 71 -3.91 -28.90 37.96
N ASP A 72 -2.92 -29.46 37.27
CA ASP A 72 -1.53 -29.07 37.39
C ASP A 72 -1.20 -28.09 36.26
N THR A 73 -1.42 -26.80 36.52
CA THR A 73 -0.91 -25.70 35.68
C THR A 73 0.60 -25.64 35.81
N ALA A 74 1.29 -26.57 35.15
CA ALA A 74 2.74 -26.58 35.11
C ALA A 74 3.25 -25.35 34.36
N ILE A 75 4.00 -24.50 35.06
CA ILE A 75 4.74 -23.37 34.48
C ILE A 75 5.75 -23.95 33.48
N VAL A 76 5.67 -23.51 32.22
CA VAL A 76 6.59 -23.94 31.17
C VAL A 76 7.69 -22.90 30.98
N SER A 77 8.95 -23.34 31.11
CA SER A 77 10.10 -22.46 30.92
C SER A 77 10.11 -21.79 29.55
N TRP A 78 10.64 -20.56 29.50
CA TRP A 78 10.76 -19.77 28.26
C TRP A 78 11.47 -20.57 27.16
N GLY A 79 12.62 -21.19 27.45
CA GLY A 79 13.37 -21.96 26.46
C GLY A 79 12.55 -23.07 25.79
N LYS A 80 11.66 -23.75 26.53
CA LYS A 80 10.75 -24.76 25.95
C LYS A 80 9.64 -24.12 25.14
N ARG A 81 9.01 -23.04 25.62
CA ARG A 81 7.98 -22.30 24.86
C ARG A 81 8.55 -21.74 23.55
N PHE A 82 9.74 -21.14 23.62
CA PHE A 82 10.43 -20.57 22.47
C PHE A 82 10.86 -21.64 21.47
N LYS A 83 11.38 -22.79 21.92
CA LYS A 83 11.67 -23.92 21.03
C LYS A 83 10.41 -24.36 20.26
N ILE A 84 9.27 -24.51 20.93
CA ILE A 84 8.01 -24.89 20.28
C ILE A 84 7.57 -23.83 19.27
N TYR A 85 7.73 -22.54 19.59
CA TYR A 85 7.46 -21.44 18.67
C TYR A 85 8.32 -21.55 17.40
N LYS A 86 9.64 -21.73 17.55
CA LYS A 86 10.58 -21.90 16.43
C LYS A 86 10.20 -23.11 15.58
N ASP A 87 10.04 -24.27 16.20
CA ASP A 87 9.71 -25.53 15.50
C ASP A 87 8.41 -25.41 14.68
N ARG A 88 7.41 -24.70 15.19
CA ARG A 88 6.12 -24.51 14.50
C ARG A 88 6.25 -23.56 13.32
N LEU A 89 6.95 -22.44 13.50
CA LEU A 89 7.08 -21.45 12.43
C LEU A 89 7.98 -21.98 11.31
N THR A 90 9.08 -22.67 11.65
CA THR A 90 9.96 -23.35 10.67
C THR A 90 9.19 -24.37 9.83
N LYS A 91 8.24 -25.12 10.42
CA LYS A 91 7.40 -26.06 9.65
C LYS A 91 6.47 -25.36 8.66
N ILE A 92 5.89 -24.22 9.05
CA ILE A 92 5.05 -23.44 8.14
C ILE A 92 5.90 -22.90 7.00
N THR A 93 7.08 -22.37 7.30
CA THR A 93 7.92 -21.72 6.29
C THR A 93 8.55 -22.73 5.34
N SER A 94 8.97 -23.89 5.83
CA SER A 94 9.43 -24.98 4.98
C SER A 94 8.34 -25.45 4.03
N PHE A 95 7.12 -25.60 4.54
CA PHE A 95 5.96 -25.98 3.73
C PHE A 95 5.61 -24.89 2.71
N VAL A 96 5.61 -23.61 3.07
CA VAL A 96 5.38 -22.53 2.08
C VAL A 96 6.46 -22.55 1.01
N ARG A 97 7.73 -22.63 1.39
CA ARG A 97 8.89 -22.62 0.47
C ARG A 97 8.86 -23.76 -0.55
N GLU A 98 8.42 -24.96 -0.16
CA GLU A 98 8.35 -26.12 -1.04
C GLU A 98 7.35 -25.90 -2.20
N TYR A 99 6.28 -25.14 -1.97
CA TYR A 99 5.18 -24.98 -2.92
C TYR A 99 5.03 -23.57 -3.50
N THR A 100 5.80 -22.58 -3.03
CA THR A 100 5.82 -21.23 -3.62
C THR A 100 7.17 -20.92 -4.25
N PRO A 101 7.20 -20.38 -5.48
CA PRO A 101 8.44 -19.95 -6.10
C PRO A 101 9.11 -18.83 -5.28
N ASP A 102 10.44 -18.84 -5.28
CA ASP A 102 11.26 -17.90 -4.51
C ASP A 102 11.28 -16.53 -5.18
N VAL A 103 10.20 -15.79 -4.97
CA VAL A 103 10.00 -14.45 -5.52
C VAL A 103 9.56 -13.54 -4.38
N ASP A 104 10.36 -12.52 -4.10
CA ASP A 104 10.00 -11.50 -3.11
C ASP A 104 8.74 -10.76 -3.55
N VAL A 105 7.66 -10.96 -2.80
CA VAL A 105 6.34 -10.38 -3.08
C VAL A 105 6.32 -8.84 -3.06
N PHE A 106 7.31 -8.21 -2.43
CA PHE A 106 7.41 -6.75 -2.34
C PHE A 106 8.13 -6.13 -3.54
N THR A 107 9.05 -6.86 -4.17
CA THR A 107 9.83 -6.38 -5.32
C THR A 107 9.47 -7.06 -6.64
N ALA A 108 8.74 -8.18 -6.60
CA ALA A 108 8.29 -8.89 -7.79
C ALA A 108 7.51 -7.97 -8.75
N PRO A 109 7.78 -8.04 -10.06
CA PRO A 109 6.87 -7.51 -11.06
C PRO A 109 5.49 -8.10 -10.82
N ARG A 110 4.49 -7.26 -10.57
CA ARG A 110 3.13 -7.74 -10.32
C ARG A 110 2.51 -8.10 -11.66
N ASP A 111 1.78 -9.21 -11.68
CA ASP A 111 1.05 -9.56 -12.88
C ASP A 111 -0.06 -8.51 -13.14
N PRO A 112 -0.15 -7.92 -14.35
CA PRO A 112 -1.13 -6.88 -14.64
C PRO A 112 -2.59 -7.39 -14.65
N ILE A 113 -2.79 -8.71 -14.67
CA ILE A 113 -4.08 -9.39 -14.60
C ILE A 113 -4.36 -9.87 -13.17
N HIS A 114 -3.38 -10.46 -12.48
CA HIS A 114 -3.55 -11.15 -11.20
C HIS A 114 -3.03 -10.36 -9.99
N GLY A 115 -2.35 -9.23 -10.21
CA GLY A 115 -1.66 -8.48 -9.17
C GLY A 115 -0.57 -9.32 -8.54
N ILE A 116 -0.52 -9.33 -7.20
CA ILE A 116 0.31 -10.30 -6.46
C ILE A 116 -0.43 -11.62 -6.15
N GLY A 117 -1.68 -11.79 -6.59
CA GLY A 117 -2.45 -13.01 -6.38
C GLY A 117 -2.86 -13.28 -4.93
N ASN A 118 -3.07 -14.54 -4.59
CA ASN A 118 -3.34 -14.96 -3.22
C ASN A 118 -2.07 -14.77 -2.37
N GLN A 119 -2.24 -14.28 -1.14
CA GLN A 119 -1.11 -13.94 -0.27
C GLN A 119 -1.17 -14.61 1.09
N ILE A 120 0.01 -14.87 1.64
CA ILE A 120 0.24 -15.33 3.00
C ILE A 120 1.19 -14.35 3.67
N PHE A 121 0.81 -13.85 4.83
CA PHE A 121 1.60 -12.91 5.62
C PHE A 121 1.76 -13.43 7.03
N TYR A 122 2.94 -13.24 7.57
CA TYR A 122 3.20 -13.41 8.99
C TYR A 122 3.31 -12.05 9.68
N ALA A 123 2.54 -11.83 10.74
CA ALA A 123 2.72 -10.69 11.62
C ALA A 123 3.54 -11.10 12.85
N PRO A 124 4.70 -10.45 13.05
CA PRO A 124 5.47 -10.57 14.28
C PRO A 124 4.62 -10.24 15.52
N PRO A 125 4.91 -10.87 16.68
CA PRO A 125 4.20 -10.61 17.91
C PRO A 125 4.28 -9.14 18.32
N THR A 126 3.22 -8.66 18.94
CA THR A 126 3.15 -7.30 19.48
C THR A 126 3.79 -7.28 20.86
N ILE A 127 4.61 -6.26 21.16
CA ILE A 127 5.19 -6.05 22.49
C ILE A 127 4.05 -5.67 23.45
N PRO A 128 3.86 -6.38 24.58
CA PRO A 128 2.83 -6.04 25.57
C PRO A 128 3.12 -4.69 26.23
N LEU A 129 2.07 -3.99 26.69
CA LEU A 129 2.22 -2.76 27.47
C LEU A 129 1.27 -2.76 28.67
N HIS A 130 1.82 -2.54 29.86
CA HIS A 130 1.10 -2.26 31.08
C HIS A 130 1.44 -0.86 31.60
N LEU A 131 0.43 -0.07 31.96
CA LEU A 131 0.59 1.27 32.54
C LEU A 131 0.04 1.38 33.97
N GLY A 132 -0.43 0.27 34.55
CA GLY A 132 -0.90 0.23 35.93
C GLY A 132 0.24 0.18 36.95
N ASN A 133 -0.10 0.34 38.23
CA ASN A 133 0.87 0.41 39.34
C ASN A 133 1.06 -0.94 40.07
N LYS A 134 0.54 -2.06 39.53
CA LYS A 134 0.64 -3.36 40.18
C LYS A 134 2.01 -3.99 39.88
N SER A 135 2.88 -4.10 40.89
CA SER A 135 4.25 -4.60 40.72
C SER A 135 4.31 -5.96 40.01
N GLU A 136 3.46 -6.91 40.37
CA GLU A 136 3.38 -8.24 39.73
C GLU A 136 3.11 -8.16 38.22
N ARG A 137 2.23 -7.26 37.79
CA ARG A 137 1.91 -7.07 36.36
C ARG A 137 2.99 -6.33 35.60
N ILE A 138 3.68 -5.42 36.28
CA ILE A 138 4.85 -4.73 35.72
C ILE A 138 5.96 -5.75 35.47
N GLU A 139 6.26 -6.60 36.46
CA GLU A 139 7.24 -7.68 36.32
C GLU A 139 6.86 -8.68 35.22
N ASP A 140 5.61 -9.13 35.16
CA ASP A 140 5.13 -10.00 34.07
C ASP A 140 5.25 -9.33 32.71
N THR A 141 4.89 -8.05 32.60
CA THR A 141 4.99 -7.30 31.35
C THR A 141 6.43 -7.18 30.88
N HIS A 142 7.38 -6.85 31.77
CA HIS A 142 8.80 -6.79 31.45
C HIS A 142 9.37 -8.14 31.03
N ARG A 143 8.99 -9.23 31.73
CA ARG A 143 9.34 -10.59 31.33
C ARG A 143 8.86 -10.87 29.91
N ARG A 144 7.59 -10.59 29.62
CA ARG A 144 6.98 -10.88 28.32
C ARG A 144 7.52 -9.97 27.21
N GLU A 145 7.86 -8.73 27.52
CA GLU A 145 8.57 -7.82 26.62
C GLU A 145 9.91 -8.42 26.20
N ALA A 146 10.73 -8.86 27.16
CA ALA A 146 12.00 -9.53 26.87
C ALA A 146 11.84 -10.80 26.02
N GLU A 147 10.79 -11.60 26.30
CA GLU A 147 10.45 -12.79 25.50
C GLU A 147 10.02 -12.42 24.07
N VAL A 148 9.22 -11.36 23.86
CA VAL A 148 8.86 -10.88 22.50
C VAL A 148 10.09 -10.38 21.77
N LEU A 149 10.98 -9.62 22.43
CA LEU A 149 12.20 -9.13 21.83
C LEU A 149 13.10 -10.28 21.36
N ASN A 150 13.25 -11.32 22.19
CA ASN A 150 13.98 -12.52 21.79
C ASN A 150 13.35 -13.25 20.58
N MET A 151 12.02 -13.21 20.45
CA MET A 151 11.37 -13.68 19.21
C MET A 151 11.67 -12.76 18.03
N HIS A 152 11.66 -11.45 18.21
CA HIS A 152 11.94 -10.49 17.14
C HIS A 152 13.36 -10.62 16.62
N ASP A 153 14.35 -10.73 17.51
CA ASP A 153 15.75 -10.94 17.15
C ASP A 153 15.89 -12.20 16.28
N TRP A 154 15.35 -13.32 16.75
CA TRP A 154 15.38 -14.55 15.96
C TRP A 154 14.62 -14.46 14.63
N LEU A 155 13.51 -13.73 14.58
CA LEU A 155 12.78 -13.52 13.33
C LEU A 155 13.60 -12.71 12.32
N HIS A 156 14.32 -11.68 12.77
CA HIS A 156 15.25 -10.93 11.92
C HIS A 156 16.40 -11.79 11.42
N ASP A 157 16.91 -12.71 12.24
CA ASP A 157 17.99 -13.63 11.83
C ASP A 157 17.57 -14.60 10.72
N VAL A 158 16.26 -14.91 10.59
CA VAL A 158 15.76 -15.92 9.65
C VAL A 158 14.92 -15.35 8.51
N GLU A 159 14.61 -14.04 8.51
CA GLU A 159 13.66 -13.46 7.56
C GLU A 159 14.16 -13.49 6.12
N GLU A 160 15.47 -13.33 5.91
CA GLU A 160 16.08 -13.34 4.57
C GLU A 160 16.06 -14.74 3.93
N ASP A 161 16.15 -15.80 4.75
CA ASP A 161 16.22 -17.20 4.28
C ASP A 161 14.84 -17.81 4.00
N TRP A 162 13.76 -17.11 4.36
CA TRP A 162 12.41 -17.66 4.39
C TRP A 162 11.51 -17.03 3.33
N SER A 163 10.86 -17.86 2.53
CA SER A 163 9.84 -17.45 1.55
C SER A 163 8.49 -17.06 2.19
N LEU A 164 8.49 -16.62 3.45
CA LEU A 164 7.30 -16.17 4.18
C LEU A 164 7.40 -14.67 4.49
N PRO A 165 6.58 -13.81 3.85
CA PRO A 165 6.67 -12.36 4.04
C PRO A 165 6.29 -11.91 5.46
N PHE A 166 7.20 -11.19 6.11
CA PHE A 166 7.02 -10.60 7.44
C PHE A 166 6.45 -9.18 7.37
N VAL A 167 5.36 -8.94 8.10
CA VAL A 167 4.69 -7.63 8.12
C VAL A 167 5.01 -6.88 9.43
N TRP A 168 6.26 -6.45 9.56
CA TRP A 168 6.76 -5.69 10.72
C TRP A 168 5.99 -4.41 11.04
N SER A 169 5.33 -3.82 10.04
CA SER A 169 4.48 -2.64 10.26
C SER A 169 3.35 -2.93 11.27
N ILE A 170 2.85 -4.16 11.36
CA ILE A 170 1.78 -4.57 12.29
C ILE A 170 2.20 -4.47 13.76
N SER A 171 3.42 -4.92 14.09
CA SER A 171 3.95 -4.82 15.45
C SER A 171 4.30 -3.36 15.78
N LYS A 172 4.91 -2.63 14.82
CA LYS A 172 5.30 -1.22 14.94
C LYS A 172 4.14 -0.26 15.20
N LEU A 173 2.89 -0.61 14.86
CA LEU A 173 1.71 0.22 15.20
C LEU A 173 1.51 0.45 16.71
N THR A 174 2.14 -0.36 17.55
CA THR A 174 1.94 -0.32 19.01
C THR A 174 3.18 0.07 19.80
N VAL A 175 4.37 -0.01 19.18
CA VAL A 175 5.65 0.23 19.86
C VAL A 175 5.71 1.68 20.35
N GLY A 176 5.97 1.85 21.65
CA GLY A 176 6.07 3.16 22.28
C GLY A 176 4.76 3.95 22.37
N GLN A 177 3.62 3.38 21.96
CA GLN A 177 2.35 4.09 21.94
C GLN A 177 1.47 3.70 23.12
N LYS A 178 1.15 4.67 23.98
CA LYS A 178 0.27 4.46 25.15
C LYS A 178 -1.22 4.49 24.80
N ARG A 179 -1.60 5.26 23.77
CA ARG A 179 -3.01 5.56 23.43
C ARG A 179 -3.69 4.49 22.56
N VAL A 180 -2.96 3.46 22.14
CA VAL A 180 -3.44 2.43 21.20
C VAL A 180 -4.12 1.24 21.89
N TRP A 181 -4.00 1.12 23.21
CA TRP A 181 -4.53 0.01 24.01
C TRP A 181 -5.93 0.31 24.53
N ILE A 182 -6.82 -0.70 24.58
CA ILE A 182 -8.19 -0.55 25.07
C ILE A 182 -8.20 -0.25 26.57
N ASP A 183 -7.39 -0.99 27.33
CA ASP A 183 -7.26 -0.83 28.76
C ASP A 183 -5.83 -1.18 29.19
N PRO A 184 -4.86 -0.26 29.05
CA PRO A 184 -3.46 -0.54 29.40
C PRO A 184 -3.24 -0.79 30.91
N ASN A 185 -4.25 -0.53 31.75
CA ASN A 185 -4.16 -0.73 33.20
C ASN A 185 -4.71 -2.10 33.63
N ALA A 186 -5.66 -2.67 32.88
CA ALA A 186 -6.22 -3.99 33.19
C ALA A 186 -5.84 -5.09 32.20
N VAL A 187 -5.58 -4.76 30.93
CA VAL A 187 -5.39 -5.72 29.83
C VAL A 187 -4.21 -5.35 28.93
N GLU A 188 -3.16 -6.19 28.96
CA GLU A 188 -1.83 -5.85 28.44
C GLU A 188 -1.65 -6.03 26.92
N LEU A 189 -2.68 -6.55 26.22
CA LEU A 189 -2.54 -7.06 24.84
C LEU A 189 -3.68 -6.72 23.87
N HIS A 190 -4.72 -6.02 24.33
CA HIS A 190 -5.85 -5.65 23.47
C HIS A 190 -5.70 -4.23 22.94
N VAL A 191 -5.50 -4.13 21.63
CA VAL A 191 -5.46 -2.85 20.92
C VAL A 191 -6.87 -2.34 20.61
N LYS A 192 -7.01 -1.01 20.53
CA LYS A 192 -8.26 -0.35 20.13
C LYS A 192 -8.69 -0.82 18.74
N ARG A 193 -10.00 -0.79 18.49
CA ARG A 193 -10.60 -1.17 17.20
C ARG A 193 -9.96 -0.46 16.02
N GLN A 194 -9.67 0.84 16.15
CA GLN A 194 -9.00 1.63 15.12
C GLN A 194 -7.65 1.04 14.70
N ILE A 195 -6.89 0.45 15.64
CA ILE A 195 -5.61 -0.18 15.36
C ILE A 195 -5.81 -1.52 14.66
N ALA A 196 -6.82 -2.30 15.07
CA ALA A 196 -7.21 -3.51 14.35
C ALA A 196 -7.67 -3.22 12.91
N ASP A 197 -8.42 -2.14 12.70
CA ASP A 197 -8.84 -1.67 11.38
C ASP A 197 -7.63 -1.25 10.54
N THR A 198 -6.67 -0.52 11.12
CA THR A 198 -5.41 -0.18 10.45
C THR A 198 -4.59 -1.42 10.09
N ARG A 199 -4.50 -2.42 10.99
CA ARG A 199 -3.85 -3.71 10.69
C ARG A 199 -4.50 -4.41 9.50
N ALA A 200 -5.83 -4.46 9.46
CA ALA A 200 -6.56 -5.02 8.33
C ALA A 200 -6.31 -4.23 7.03
N ASN A 201 -6.31 -2.90 7.11
CA ASN A 201 -6.02 -2.03 5.95
C ASN A 201 -4.60 -2.26 5.42
N ILE A 202 -3.59 -2.40 6.29
CA ILE A 202 -2.22 -2.74 5.86
C ILE A 202 -2.24 -4.04 5.07
N LEU A 203 -2.83 -5.12 5.60
CA LEU A 203 -2.85 -6.43 4.93
C LEU A 203 -3.63 -6.41 3.60
N LEU A 204 -4.76 -5.71 3.57
CA LEU A 204 -5.56 -5.56 2.35
C LEU A 204 -4.86 -4.72 1.29
N ASN A 205 -4.16 -3.66 1.69
CA ASN A 205 -3.34 -2.83 0.81
C ASN A 205 -2.06 -3.54 0.36
N LEU A 206 -1.50 -4.45 1.16
CA LEU A 206 -0.42 -5.32 0.70
C LEU A 206 -0.96 -6.27 -0.38
N ARG A 207 -2.13 -6.86 -0.15
CA ARG A 207 -2.72 -7.86 -1.04
C ARG A 207 -3.13 -7.36 -2.43
N CYS A 208 -3.48 -6.08 -2.57
CA CYS A 208 -3.93 -5.43 -3.81
C CYS A 208 -4.09 -6.32 -5.05
N ASN A 209 -5.30 -6.87 -5.22
CA ASN A 209 -5.59 -7.77 -6.32
C ASN A 209 -5.95 -6.95 -7.56
N ALA A 210 -4.99 -6.77 -8.48
CA ALA A 210 -5.20 -6.06 -9.75
C ALA A 210 -6.35 -6.65 -10.58
N LYS A 211 -6.66 -7.94 -10.39
CA LYS A 211 -7.79 -8.64 -11.04
C LYS A 211 -9.15 -8.09 -10.59
N LEU A 212 -9.29 -7.74 -9.31
CA LEU A 212 -10.53 -7.14 -8.78
C LEU A 212 -10.74 -5.71 -9.29
N ASP A 213 -9.66 -4.94 -9.44
CA ASP A 213 -9.72 -3.58 -9.99
C ASP A 213 -10.16 -3.58 -11.46
N ARG A 214 -9.78 -4.63 -12.21
CA ARG A 214 -10.26 -4.84 -13.59
C ARG A 214 -11.73 -5.26 -13.67
N ILE A 215 -12.21 -6.07 -12.72
CA ILE A 215 -13.61 -6.55 -12.72
C ILE A 215 -14.58 -5.44 -12.31
N ARG A 216 -14.19 -4.56 -11.39
CA ARG A 216 -14.98 -3.37 -10.99
C ARG A 216 -14.16 -2.12 -11.24
N SER A 217 -14.09 -1.73 -12.51
CA SER A 217 -13.52 -0.45 -12.91
C SER A 217 -14.45 0.69 -12.49
N CYS A 218 -13.88 1.71 -11.85
CA CYS A 218 -14.44 3.04 -11.55
C CYS A 218 -15.87 3.12 -10.90
N PRO A 219 -16.08 3.93 -9.84
CA PRO A 219 -15.13 4.81 -9.16
C PRO A 219 -14.17 4.05 -8.23
N TYR A 220 -12.90 4.43 -8.29
CA TYR A 220 -11.86 3.85 -7.44
C TYR A 220 -12.04 4.32 -6.00
N SER A 221 -12.61 3.46 -5.16
CA SER A 221 -12.67 3.62 -3.70
C SER A 221 -11.52 2.89 -2.99
N ARG A 222 -10.57 2.37 -3.76
CA ARG A 222 -9.52 1.46 -3.31
C ARG A 222 -8.21 1.85 -3.98
N THR A 223 -7.12 1.84 -3.22
CA THR A 223 -5.76 1.98 -3.76
C THR A 223 -5.26 0.58 -4.09
N CYS A 224 -5.49 0.10 -5.32
CA CYS A 224 -4.80 -1.11 -5.77
C CYS A 224 -3.37 -0.76 -6.22
N CYS A 225 -2.42 -1.53 -5.72
CA CYS A 225 -1.05 -1.60 -6.14
C CYS A 225 -0.98 -2.24 -7.54
N THR A 226 -1.54 -1.60 -8.56
CA THR A 226 -1.56 -2.08 -9.94
C THR A 226 -0.16 -1.96 -10.56
N ASP A 227 0.30 -3.02 -11.22
CA ASP A 227 1.38 -2.86 -12.19
C ASP A 227 0.83 -2.00 -13.34
N TYR A 228 1.57 -0.98 -13.74
CA TYR A 228 1.18 -0.18 -14.90
C TYR A 228 1.53 -0.86 -16.24
N GLY A 229 1.78 -2.17 -16.18
CA GLY A 229 2.06 -3.05 -17.29
C GLY A 229 3.40 -2.78 -17.96
N THR A 230 3.76 -3.69 -18.86
CA THR A 230 4.83 -3.46 -19.82
C THR A 230 4.48 -2.25 -20.67
N LYS A 231 5.36 -1.24 -20.66
CA LYS A 231 5.15 -0.02 -21.42
C LYS A 231 5.33 -0.33 -22.90
N PRO A 232 4.44 0.17 -23.79
CA PRO A 232 4.66 0.04 -25.21
C PRO A 232 6.00 0.67 -25.57
N ILE A 233 6.74 0.03 -26.49
CA ILE A 233 8.09 0.44 -26.90
C ILE A 233 8.11 1.90 -27.34
N SER A 234 7.03 2.40 -27.93
CA SER A 234 6.87 3.81 -28.30
C SER A 234 6.96 4.76 -27.10
N GLN A 235 6.28 4.46 -25.99
CA GLN A 235 6.36 5.28 -24.77
C GLN A 235 7.77 5.26 -24.18
N LEU A 236 8.39 4.07 -24.14
CA LEU A 236 9.76 3.95 -23.64
C LEU A 236 10.75 4.72 -24.55
N GLY A 237 10.53 4.69 -25.86
CA GLY A 237 11.27 5.47 -26.84
C GLY A 237 11.17 6.97 -26.59
N PHE A 238 9.97 7.52 -26.37
CA PHE A 238 9.79 8.94 -26.06
C PHE A 238 10.48 9.35 -24.76
N VAL A 239 10.40 8.52 -23.71
CA VAL A 239 11.08 8.79 -22.43
C VAL A 239 12.60 8.78 -22.60
N PHE A 240 13.13 7.81 -23.36
CA PHE A 240 14.55 7.71 -23.64
C PHE A 240 15.07 8.91 -24.45
N LEU A 241 14.40 9.24 -25.56
CA LEU A 241 14.70 10.40 -26.39
C LEU A 241 14.60 11.71 -25.60
N GLY A 242 13.55 11.88 -24.80
CA GLY A 242 13.37 13.04 -23.93
C GLY A 242 14.49 13.16 -22.89
N SER A 243 14.92 12.04 -22.30
CA SER A 243 16.01 12.01 -21.31
C SER A 243 17.36 12.36 -21.94
N ILE A 244 17.65 11.85 -23.15
CA ILE A 244 18.84 12.23 -23.93
C ILE A 244 18.81 13.72 -24.26
N HIS A 245 17.66 14.22 -24.72
CA HIS A 245 17.52 15.62 -25.08
C HIS A 245 17.72 16.54 -23.87
N LEU A 246 17.16 16.19 -22.71
CA LEU A 246 17.35 16.91 -21.47
C LEU A 246 18.83 16.91 -21.04
N ALA A 247 19.50 15.76 -21.12
CA ALA A 247 20.93 15.66 -20.82
C ALA A 247 21.76 16.54 -21.76
N ALA A 248 21.44 16.56 -23.06
CA ALA A 248 22.11 17.44 -24.04
C ALA A 248 21.90 18.92 -23.70
N CYS A 249 20.69 19.35 -23.33
CA CYS A 249 20.40 20.73 -22.91
C CYS A 249 21.25 21.11 -21.68
N VAL A 250 21.31 20.24 -20.67
CA VAL A 250 22.10 20.47 -19.45
C VAL A 250 23.59 20.55 -19.76
N ILE A 251 24.11 19.66 -20.59
CA ILE A 251 25.53 19.67 -20.98
C ILE A 251 25.87 20.95 -21.76
N CYS A 252 25.04 21.36 -22.71
CA CYS A 252 25.23 22.60 -23.45
C CYS A 252 25.25 23.82 -22.52
N GLU A 253 24.30 23.92 -21.58
CA GLU A 253 24.25 25.02 -20.61
C GLU A 253 25.49 25.04 -19.70
N VAL A 254 25.95 23.87 -19.23
CA VAL A 254 27.15 23.77 -18.39
C VAL A 254 28.41 24.16 -19.16
N LEU A 255 28.53 23.75 -20.43
CA LEU A 255 29.67 24.12 -21.29
C LEU A 255 29.70 25.63 -21.57
N ASP A 256 28.55 26.25 -21.78
CA ASP A 256 28.41 27.69 -21.97
C ASP A 256 28.80 28.46 -20.69
N ILE A 257 28.38 28.00 -19.51
CA ILE A 257 28.79 28.60 -18.21
C ILE A 257 30.30 28.45 -17.98
N CYS A 258 30.90 27.33 -18.36
CA CYS A 258 32.33 27.05 -18.21
C CYS A 258 33.23 27.81 -19.21
N GLY A 259 32.68 28.77 -19.96
CA GLY A 259 33.47 29.68 -20.81
C GLY A 259 33.92 29.07 -22.14
N SER A 260 33.42 27.88 -22.50
CA SER A 260 33.57 27.36 -23.85
C SER A 260 32.60 28.11 -24.75
N SER A 261 33.04 29.22 -25.33
CA SER A 261 32.27 30.02 -26.29
C SER A 261 32.02 29.20 -27.57
N SER A 262 31.03 28.30 -27.53
CA SER A 262 30.49 27.71 -28.73
C SER A 262 29.24 28.47 -29.11
N LYS A 263 29.20 29.01 -30.33
CA LYS A 263 27.97 29.43 -31.02
C LYS A 263 27.06 28.24 -31.32
N LEU A 264 27.01 27.24 -30.42
CA LEU A 264 26.17 26.05 -30.50
C LEU A 264 24.87 26.26 -29.71
N ARG A 265 24.41 27.51 -29.60
CA ARG A 265 23.00 27.82 -29.43
C ARG A 265 22.26 27.46 -30.71
N GLN A 266 22.23 26.17 -31.05
CA GLN A 266 21.20 25.65 -31.93
C GLN A 266 19.91 25.74 -31.11
N ASN A 267 18.91 26.48 -31.61
CA ASN A 267 17.59 26.66 -30.98
C ASN A 267 16.92 25.35 -30.48
N LEU A 268 17.43 24.19 -30.92
CA LEU A 268 16.94 22.87 -30.54
C LEU A 268 17.27 22.47 -29.10
N PHE A 269 18.37 22.91 -28.48
CA PHE A 269 18.78 22.48 -27.13
C PHE A 269 18.69 23.61 -26.08
N ASP A 270 17.68 24.47 -26.21
CA ASP A 270 17.40 25.55 -25.27
C ASP A 270 16.87 24.98 -23.93
N MET A 271 17.41 25.44 -22.80
CA MET A 271 16.96 25.08 -21.46
C MET A 271 15.47 25.38 -21.21
N LYS A 272 14.84 26.31 -21.95
CA LYS A 272 13.38 26.51 -21.90
C LYS A 272 12.62 25.28 -22.39
N VAL A 273 13.10 24.67 -23.48
CA VAL A 273 12.55 23.42 -24.03
C VAL A 273 12.93 22.25 -23.12
N GLY A 274 14.15 22.25 -22.60
CA GLY A 274 14.60 21.30 -21.58
C GLY A 274 13.70 21.26 -20.35
N PHE A 275 13.30 22.42 -19.82
CA PHE A 275 12.39 22.50 -18.67
C PHE A 275 11.01 21.90 -18.96
N LEU A 276 10.45 22.17 -20.15
CA LEU A 276 9.18 21.56 -20.57
C LEU A 276 9.30 20.03 -20.66
N ILE A 277 10.39 19.52 -21.24
CA ILE A 277 10.65 18.08 -21.34
C ILE A 277 10.83 17.46 -19.96
N LEU A 278 11.54 18.13 -19.05
CA LEU A 278 11.67 17.71 -17.66
C LEU A 278 10.30 17.63 -16.98
N ALA A 279 9.45 18.64 -17.13
CA ALA A 279 8.09 18.63 -16.56
C ALA A 279 7.28 17.43 -17.10
N LEU A 280 7.33 17.17 -18.41
CA LEU A 280 6.65 16.03 -19.03
C LEU A 280 7.21 14.68 -18.54
N LEU A 281 8.53 14.55 -18.41
CA LEU A 281 9.17 13.36 -17.85
C LEU A 281 8.75 13.16 -16.39
N MET A 282 8.74 14.22 -15.59
CA MET A 282 8.30 14.15 -14.19
C MET A 282 6.83 13.74 -14.07
N CYS A 283 5.94 14.27 -14.92
CA CYS A 283 4.55 13.81 -14.99
C CYS A 283 4.47 12.33 -15.37
N TYR A 284 5.26 11.87 -16.35
CA TYR A 284 5.30 10.46 -16.74
C TYR A 284 5.76 9.57 -15.56
N TYR A 285 6.83 9.96 -14.86
CA TYR A 285 7.33 9.21 -13.72
C TYR A 285 6.34 9.19 -12.55
N ALA A 286 5.68 10.31 -12.26
CA ALA A 286 4.67 10.39 -11.21
C ALA A 286 3.43 9.53 -11.52
N ASP A 287 2.90 9.60 -12.74
CA ASP A 287 1.61 8.99 -13.08
C ASP A 287 1.71 7.55 -13.60
N ARG A 288 2.80 7.21 -14.28
CA ARG A 288 2.92 5.94 -15.03
C ARG A 288 3.95 4.98 -14.46
N THR A 289 4.67 5.37 -13.42
CA THR A 289 5.63 4.51 -12.72
C THR A 289 5.33 4.42 -11.22
N GLN A 290 6.06 3.57 -10.51
CA GLN A 290 5.95 3.41 -9.06
C GLN A 290 7.09 4.12 -8.32
N ILE A 291 7.85 4.99 -9.01
CA ILE A 291 9.00 5.69 -8.41
C ILE A 291 8.55 6.66 -7.32
N MET A 292 7.33 7.21 -7.44
CA MET A 292 6.74 8.10 -6.44
C MET A 292 5.62 7.41 -5.66
N ALA A 293 5.59 7.66 -4.34
CA ALA A 293 4.51 7.21 -3.49
C ALA A 293 3.20 7.88 -3.92
N LYS A 294 2.17 7.07 -4.20
CA LYS A 294 0.86 7.58 -4.59
C LYS A 294 0.02 7.84 -3.35
N GLY A 295 -0.37 9.09 -3.18
CA GLY A 295 -1.36 9.45 -2.18
C GLY A 295 -2.75 8.96 -2.60
N SER A 296 -3.56 8.57 -1.62
CA SER A 296 -5.00 8.50 -1.84
C SER A 296 -5.49 9.89 -2.21
N LYS A 297 -6.32 10.01 -3.25
CA LYS A 297 -6.94 11.27 -3.60
C LYS A 297 -7.93 11.67 -2.51
N LEU A 298 -7.46 12.45 -1.55
CA LEU A 298 -8.29 13.00 -0.49
C LEU A 298 -8.99 14.23 -1.07
N ARG A 299 -10.28 14.08 -1.41
CA ARG A 299 -11.07 15.20 -1.91
C ARG A 299 -11.40 16.14 -0.75
N SER A 300 -10.48 17.06 -0.44
CA SER A 300 -10.74 18.15 0.48
C SER A 300 -11.43 19.29 -0.27
N PRO A 301 -12.68 19.64 0.07
CA PRO A 301 -13.36 20.78 -0.57
C PRO A 301 -12.62 22.09 -0.31
N ILE A 302 -11.93 22.21 0.82
CA ILE A 302 -11.17 23.40 1.20
C ILE A 302 -9.94 23.55 0.30
N GLU A 303 -9.18 22.48 0.06
CA GLU A 303 -8.01 22.51 -0.82
C GLU A 303 -8.42 22.81 -2.27
N PHE A 304 -9.50 22.20 -2.75
CA PHE A 304 -10.06 22.48 -4.08
C PHE A 304 -10.42 23.97 -4.25
N ILE A 305 -11.15 24.55 -3.30
CA ILE A 305 -11.49 25.98 -3.31
C ILE A 305 -10.23 26.83 -3.27
N THR A 306 -9.27 26.49 -2.40
CA THR A 306 -8.00 27.23 -2.25
C THR A 306 -7.21 27.27 -3.55
N LEU A 307 -7.19 26.18 -4.32
CA LEU A 307 -6.54 26.11 -5.63
C LEU A 307 -7.34 26.81 -6.73
N CYS A 308 -8.67 26.85 -6.65
CA CYS A 308 -9.51 27.55 -7.63
C CYS A 308 -9.49 29.08 -7.48
N VAL A 309 -9.37 29.60 -6.26
CA VAL A 309 -9.35 31.05 -5.97
C VAL A 309 -8.30 31.82 -6.78
N PRO A 310 -7.01 31.41 -6.84
CA PRO A 310 -6.02 32.12 -7.64
C PRO A 310 -6.32 32.02 -9.15
N CYS A 311 -6.83 30.88 -9.64
CA CYS A 311 -7.26 30.76 -11.04
C CYS A 311 -8.40 31.73 -11.36
N ILE A 312 -9.40 31.85 -10.48
CA ILE A 312 -10.50 32.80 -10.63
C ILE A 312 -9.97 34.24 -10.57
N ALA A 313 -9.03 34.55 -9.66
CA ALA A 313 -8.44 35.88 -9.57
C ALA A 313 -7.70 36.27 -10.85
N VAL A 314 -6.88 35.37 -11.40
CA VAL A 314 -6.22 35.58 -12.69
C VAL A 314 -7.24 35.70 -13.82
N ALA A 315 -8.28 34.87 -13.84
CA ALA A 315 -9.38 34.99 -14.80
C ALA A 315 -9.98 36.38 -14.76
N LEU A 316 -10.39 36.86 -13.59
CA LEU A 316 -10.98 38.18 -13.41
C LEU A 316 -10.05 39.32 -13.85
N ILE A 317 -8.74 39.22 -13.58
CA ILE A 317 -7.74 40.23 -14.00
C ILE A 317 -7.49 40.18 -15.51
N THR A 318 -7.60 39.00 -16.13
CA THR A 318 -7.29 38.79 -17.55
C THR A 318 -8.49 38.93 -18.48
N ILE A 319 -9.72 39.01 -17.95
CA ILE A 319 -10.95 39.23 -18.73
C ILE A 319 -10.77 40.46 -19.64
N ARG A 320 -10.89 40.23 -20.94
CA ARG A 320 -10.87 41.30 -21.94
C ARG A 320 -12.28 41.62 -22.40
N ARG A 321 -12.57 42.90 -22.66
CA ARG A 321 -13.82 43.28 -23.34
C ARG A 321 -13.82 42.69 -24.75
N SER A 322 -14.89 41.98 -25.10
CA SER A 322 -15.08 41.46 -26.44
C SER A 322 -15.17 42.63 -27.44
N PRO A 323 -14.52 42.54 -28.62
CA PRO A 323 -14.65 43.57 -29.65
C PRO A 323 -16.12 43.81 -29.97
N SER A 324 -16.52 45.08 -30.02
CA SER A 324 -17.88 45.41 -30.45
C SER A 324 -18.11 44.91 -31.87
N PRO A 325 -19.27 44.31 -32.19
CA PRO A 325 -19.55 43.90 -33.56
C PRO A 325 -19.46 45.11 -34.50
N PRO A 326 -18.93 44.96 -35.72
CA PRO A 326 -18.83 46.05 -36.67
C PRO A 326 -20.22 46.67 -36.91
N ARG A 327 -20.28 48.00 -36.89
CA ARG A 327 -21.52 48.80 -36.82
C ARG A 327 -22.33 48.82 -38.14
N ASP A 328 -21.90 48.05 -39.15
CA ASP A 328 -22.39 48.14 -40.53
C ASP A 328 -23.16 46.91 -41.03
N LEU A 329 -23.64 46.01 -40.16
CA LEU A 329 -24.69 45.07 -40.57
C LEU A 329 -26.07 45.63 -40.22
N THR A 330 -26.70 46.12 -41.27
CA THR A 330 -28.09 46.51 -41.42
C THR A 330 -29.06 45.65 -40.63
N ALA A 331 -30.10 46.30 -40.11
CA ALA A 331 -31.09 45.84 -39.15
C ALA A 331 -32.05 44.72 -39.66
N THR A 332 -31.61 43.82 -40.54
CA THR A 332 -32.48 42.83 -41.19
C THR A 332 -32.12 41.36 -40.94
N THR A 333 -31.16 41.07 -40.04
CA THR A 333 -30.79 39.68 -39.68
C THR A 333 -30.60 39.46 -38.18
N LYS A 334 -31.32 40.21 -37.33
CA LYS A 334 -31.23 40.07 -35.86
C LYS A 334 -32.01 38.90 -35.23
N ALA A 335 -32.65 38.03 -36.02
CA ALA A 335 -33.59 37.05 -35.47
C ALA A 335 -33.17 35.57 -35.56
N ALA A 336 -31.99 35.22 -36.09
CA ALA A 336 -31.59 33.81 -36.17
C ALA A 336 -30.10 33.60 -35.81
N GLY A 337 -29.84 33.18 -34.57
CA GLY A 337 -28.68 32.35 -34.26
C GLY A 337 -27.40 33.06 -33.78
N GLN A 338 -27.47 34.19 -33.06
CA GLN A 338 -26.31 34.59 -32.26
C GLN A 338 -26.24 33.72 -30.99
N PRO A 339 -25.16 32.94 -30.78
CA PRO A 339 -24.99 32.17 -29.56
C PRO A 339 -24.94 33.09 -28.33
N PHE A 340 -25.44 32.60 -27.19
CA PHE A 340 -25.54 33.34 -25.92
C PHE A 340 -24.21 33.97 -25.46
N LEU A 341 -23.08 33.37 -25.86
CA LEU A 341 -21.74 33.91 -25.70
C LEU A 341 -21.10 34.13 -27.07
N SER A 342 -20.29 35.19 -27.19
CA SER A 342 -19.45 35.34 -28.38
C SER A 342 -18.47 34.17 -28.49
N ARG A 343 -18.03 33.84 -29.71
CA ARG A 343 -17.06 32.75 -29.93
C ARG A 343 -15.78 32.95 -29.09
N TYR A 344 -15.33 34.19 -28.96
CA TYR A 344 -14.18 34.56 -28.13
C TYR A 344 -14.40 34.26 -26.64
N GLN A 345 -15.57 34.62 -26.10
CA GLN A 345 -15.93 34.31 -24.71
C GLN A 345 -16.06 32.80 -24.48
N THR A 346 -16.56 32.07 -25.47
CA THR A 346 -16.70 30.61 -25.38
C THR A 346 -15.34 29.91 -25.33
N ASP A 347 -14.39 30.35 -26.14
CA ASP A 347 -13.04 29.76 -26.17
C ASP A 347 -12.24 30.14 -24.91
N GLU A 348 -12.41 31.35 -24.38
CA GLU A 348 -11.85 31.76 -23.09
C GLU A 348 -12.43 30.91 -21.94
N TRP A 349 -13.76 30.73 -21.91
CA TRP A 349 -14.42 29.89 -20.91
C TRP A 349 -13.98 28.42 -20.98
N LYS A 350 -13.79 27.86 -22.19
CA LYS A 350 -13.23 26.51 -22.36
C LYS A 350 -11.81 26.40 -21.80
N GLY A 351 -10.97 27.40 -22.00
CA GLY A 351 -9.63 27.45 -21.42
C GLY A 351 -9.65 27.40 -19.89
N TRP A 352 -10.51 28.21 -19.26
CA TRP A 352 -10.69 28.21 -17.80
C TRP A 352 -11.27 26.90 -17.27
N MET A 353 -12.23 26.31 -17.98
CA MET A 353 -12.75 24.98 -17.66
C MET A 353 -11.64 23.93 -17.65
N GLN A 354 -10.65 24.01 -18.55
CA GLN A 354 -9.52 23.10 -18.58
C GLN A 354 -8.71 23.15 -17.27
N PHE A 355 -8.47 24.35 -16.71
CA PHE A 355 -7.80 24.50 -15.41
C PHE A 355 -8.62 23.93 -14.26
N PHE A 356 -9.93 24.19 -14.21
CA PHE A 356 -10.77 23.64 -13.14
C PHE A 356 -10.88 22.11 -13.22
N ILE A 357 -10.92 21.54 -14.42
CA ILE A 357 -10.89 20.09 -14.64
C ILE A 357 -9.57 19.51 -14.14
N LEU A 358 -8.43 20.18 -14.39
CA LEU A 358 -7.12 19.75 -13.88
C LEU A 358 -7.02 19.83 -12.35
N ILE A 359 -7.62 20.83 -11.70
CA ILE A 359 -7.67 20.93 -10.23
C ILE A 359 -8.62 19.86 -9.64
N TYR A 360 -9.67 19.50 -10.38
CA TYR A 360 -10.62 18.48 -9.98
C TYR A 360 -10.06 17.06 -10.10
N HIS A 361 -9.26 16.80 -11.15
CA HIS A 361 -8.62 15.52 -11.44
C HIS A 361 -7.31 15.33 -10.67
#